data_AF-A0A5K3EME8-F1
#
_entry.id   AF-A0A5K3EME8-F1
#
_cell.length_a   1.000
_cell.length_b   1.000
_cell.length_c   1.000
_cell.angle_alpha   90.00
_cell.angle_beta   90.00
_cell.angle_gamma   90.00
#
_symmetry.space_group_name_H-M   'P 1'
#
loop_
_entity.id
_entity.type
_entity.pdbx_description
1 polymer ?
#
loop_
_entity_poly.entity_id
_entity_poly.type
_entity_poly.pdbx_seq_one_letter_code
_entity_poly.pdbx_strand_id
1 'polypeptide(L)'
;MEIHATLREEVQPTASNMQLLTYSAEMEKLADDFLRKCDITSGPAGLSGIGYVGPFTKPHKFSYSDELMKINSDTYNYKENKCTAGCLDYKQMVWATSTQVGCAANKCPDRSNGSKFTYVMICIYTPGKESVQERPYEDGSSCSRCPDNYGCDRNQCFKNATVSSSLSTAPAKTFSTTRTLTTMESDHIGTRPTRSMSLKTTSVSLAPSKLEVLLFFAFFVFCFL
;
A
#
# COMPACT_ATOMS: atom_id res chain seq x y z
N MET A 1 5.15 5.72 1.37
CA MET A 1 3.73 6.07 1.53
C MET A 1 3.56 7.51 1.98
N GLU A 2 4.15 7.94 3.11
CA GLU A 2 3.97 9.33 3.59
C GLU A 2 4.35 10.39 2.54
N ILE A 3 5.51 10.24 1.90
CA ILE A 3 5.96 11.14 0.83
C ILE A 3 4.93 11.27 -0.30
N HIS A 4 4.30 10.16 -0.70
CA HIS A 4 3.25 10.17 -1.71
C HIS A 4 1.99 10.88 -1.21
N ALA A 5 1.57 10.61 0.02
CA ALA A 5 0.37 11.21 0.59
C ALA A 5 0.51 12.73 0.71
N THR A 6 1.63 13.22 1.23
CA THR A 6 1.91 14.66 1.36
C THR A 6 1.97 15.35 -0.01
N LEU A 7 2.72 14.79 -0.97
CA LEU A 7 2.82 15.38 -2.31
C LEU A 7 1.46 15.50 -3.00
N ARG A 8 0.57 14.51 -2.79
CA ARG A 8 -0.80 14.49 -3.36
C ARG A 8 -1.76 15.42 -2.63
N GLU A 9 -1.57 15.62 -1.33
CA GLU A 9 -2.37 16.52 -0.48
C GLU A 9 -2.14 18.00 -0.82
N GLU A 10 -0.91 18.35 -1.24
CA GLU A 10 -0.44 19.72 -1.41
C GLU A 10 -0.41 20.22 -2.87
N VAL A 11 -0.95 19.45 -3.82
CA VAL A 11 -0.90 19.80 -5.25
C VAL A 11 -1.57 21.14 -5.54
N GLN A 12 -1.03 21.87 -6.52
CA GLN A 12 -1.58 23.13 -6.99
C GLN A 12 -1.76 23.16 -8.52
N PRO A 13 -2.97 23.47 -9.03
CA PRO A 13 -4.21 23.72 -8.28
C PRO A 13 -4.68 22.47 -7.52
N THR A 14 -5.62 22.66 -6.58
CA THR A 14 -6.15 21.54 -5.78
C THR A 14 -6.84 20.50 -6.66
N ALA A 15 -6.78 19.24 -6.23
CA ALA A 15 -7.32 18.12 -6.99
C ALA A 15 -8.67 17.65 -6.45
N SER A 16 -9.69 17.65 -7.30
CA SER A 16 -11.04 17.23 -6.91
C SER A 16 -11.24 15.70 -6.80
N ASN A 17 -10.40 14.92 -7.49
CA ASN A 17 -10.57 13.47 -7.68
C ASN A 17 -9.35 12.62 -7.25
N MET A 18 -8.43 13.18 -6.46
CA MET A 18 -7.17 12.51 -6.07
C MET A 18 -7.44 11.29 -5.18
N GLN A 19 -7.09 10.08 -5.61
CA GLN A 19 -7.23 8.89 -4.76
C GLN A 19 -6.13 8.81 -3.70
N LEU A 20 -6.43 8.29 -2.52
CA LEU A 20 -5.41 7.97 -1.52
C LEU A 20 -4.68 6.68 -1.92
N LEU A 21 -3.35 6.72 -1.97
CA LEU A 21 -2.54 5.56 -2.33
C LEU A 21 -2.39 4.58 -1.16
N THR A 22 -2.45 3.30 -1.48
CA THR A 22 -2.12 2.19 -0.57
C THR A 22 -0.89 1.44 -1.06
N TYR A 23 -0.17 0.79 -0.16
CA TYR A 23 0.97 -0.04 -0.55
C TYR A 23 0.50 -1.39 -1.08
N SER A 24 1.11 -1.87 -2.17
CA SER A 24 0.77 -3.15 -2.78
C SER A 24 2.01 -4.02 -2.96
N ALA A 25 2.00 -5.18 -2.31
CA ALA A 25 3.03 -6.20 -2.46
C ALA A 25 3.07 -6.76 -3.90
N GLU A 26 1.94 -6.74 -4.62
CA GLU A 26 1.89 -7.14 -6.02
C GLU A 26 2.66 -6.17 -6.91
N MET A 27 2.52 -4.86 -6.67
CA MET A 27 3.27 -3.83 -7.40
C MET A 27 4.76 -3.83 -7.01
N GLU A 28 5.10 -4.13 -5.76
CA GLU A 28 6.48 -4.35 -5.32
C GLU A 28 7.12 -5.53 -6.05
N LYS A 29 6.42 -6.66 -6.13
CA LYS A 29 6.90 -7.83 -6.85
C LYS A 29 7.12 -7.51 -8.33
N LEU A 30 6.21 -6.76 -8.95
CA LEU A 30 6.34 -6.34 -10.33
C LEU A 30 7.56 -5.43 -10.55
N ALA A 31 7.82 -4.54 -9.59
CA ALA A 31 9.01 -3.68 -9.59
C ALA A 31 10.29 -4.52 -9.45
N ASP A 32 10.31 -5.53 -8.57
CA ASP A 32 11.45 -6.44 -8.41
C ASP A 32 11.70 -7.27 -9.68
N ASP A 33 10.66 -7.87 -10.24
CA ASP A 33 10.73 -8.68 -11.47
C ASP A 33 11.27 -7.87 -12.67
N PHE A 34 10.89 -6.58 -12.77
CA PHE A 34 11.45 -5.66 -13.76
C PHE A 34 12.96 -5.48 -13.55
N LEU A 35 13.38 -5.14 -12.32
CA LEU A 35 14.77 -4.83 -12.02
C LEU A 35 15.71 -6.03 -12.12
N ARG A 36 15.23 -7.27 -11.94
CA ARG A 36 16.05 -8.50 -12.09
C ARG A 36 16.71 -8.63 -13.47
N LYS A 37 16.12 -8.06 -14.50
CA LYS A 37 16.66 -8.08 -15.88
C LYS A 37 17.84 -7.13 -16.05
N CYS A 38 17.94 -6.10 -15.20
CA CYS A 38 18.91 -5.02 -15.30
C CYS A 38 18.99 -4.38 -16.70
N ASP A 39 17.87 -4.38 -17.43
CA ASP A 39 17.66 -3.56 -18.62
C ASP A 39 16.69 -2.43 -18.28
N ILE A 40 17.26 -1.32 -17.83
CA ILE A 40 16.50 -0.14 -17.39
C ILE A 40 16.09 0.77 -18.56
N THR A 41 16.64 0.55 -19.75
CA THR A 41 16.45 1.45 -20.91
C THR A 41 15.05 1.34 -21.50
N SER A 42 14.44 0.16 -21.37
CA SER A 42 13.13 -0.14 -21.94
C SER A 42 11.96 0.29 -21.04
N GLY A 43 12.23 0.72 -19.79
CA GLY A 43 11.19 0.85 -18.77
C GLY A 43 10.42 -0.47 -18.56
N PRO A 44 9.43 -0.53 -17.65
CA PRO A 44 8.54 -1.68 -17.53
C PRO A 44 7.52 -1.75 -18.69
N ALA A 45 8.02 -1.72 -19.94
CA ALA A 45 7.22 -1.79 -21.16
C ALA A 45 6.48 -3.14 -21.30
N GLY A 46 5.30 -3.10 -21.90
CA GLY A 46 4.46 -4.28 -22.16
C GLY A 46 3.51 -4.66 -21.01
N LEU A 47 3.46 -3.87 -19.93
CA LEU A 47 2.50 -4.02 -18.85
C LEU A 47 1.44 -2.92 -19.00
N SER A 48 0.27 -3.28 -19.53
CA SER A 48 -0.83 -2.33 -19.69
C SER A 48 -1.44 -1.96 -18.33
N GLY A 49 -1.87 -0.70 -18.20
CA GLY A 49 -2.58 -0.24 -17.00
C GLY A 49 -1.71 0.00 -15.77
N ILE A 50 -0.38 0.05 -15.94
CA ILE A 50 0.54 0.50 -14.89
C ILE A 50 1.20 1.83 -15.24
N GLY A 51 1.66 2.52 -14.21
CA GLY A 51 2.56 3.67 -14.31
C GLY A 51 3.81 3.43 -13.48
N TYR A 52 4.86 4.21 -13.68
CA TYR A 52 6.10 4.05 -12.91
C TYR A 52 6.85 5.35 -12.67
N VAL A 53 7.66 5.36 -11.61
CA VAL A 53 8.57 6.45 -11.24
C VAL A 53 9.99 5.90 -11.14
N GLY A 54 10.94 6.63 -11.72
CA GLY A 54 12.32 6.18 -11.94
C GLY A 54 12.51 5.55 -13.34
N PRO A 55 13.55 4.74 -13.54
CA PRO A 55 14.46 4.17 -12.55
C PRO A 55 15.51 5.18 -12.02
N PHE A 56 15.73 5.19 -10.70
CA PHE A 56 16.80 5.96 -10.07
C PHE A 56 18.03 5.11 -9.88
N THR A 57 19.20 5.60 -10.31
CA THR A 57 20.47 4.85 -10.27
C THR A 57 21.52 5.57 -9.43
N LYS A 58 22.18 4.86 -8.49
CA LYS A 58 23.28 5.37 -7.65
C LYS A 58 24.44 4.38 -7.56
N PRO A 59 25.68 4.86 -7.34
CA PRO A 59 26.84 3.98 -7.13
C PRO A 59 26.86 3.30 -5.75
N HIS A 60 26.02 3.76 -4.82
CA HIS A 60 25.92 3.25 -3.44
C HIS A 60 24.47 2.96 -3.07
N LYS A 61 24.25 2.18 -2.02
CA LYS A 61 22.91 1.93 -1.48
C LYS A 61 22.31 3.25 -1.00
N PHE A 62 21.02 3.46 -1.26
CA PHE A 62 20.30 4.68 -0.89
C PHE A 62 18.92 4.33 -0.33
N SER A 63 18.31 5.28 0.39
CA SER A 63 16.93 5.13 0.87
C SER A 63 15.95 5.53 -0.21
N TYR A 64 14.79 4.86 -0.26
CA TYR A 64 13.71 5.23 -1.19
C TYR A 64 13.23 6.66 -0.94
N SER A 65 13.21 7.09 0.32
CA SER A 65 12.83 8.44 0.70
C SER A 65 13.71 9.50 0.06
N ASP A 66 15.02 9.25 -0.03
CA ASP A 66 15.99 10.25 -0.47
C ASP A 66 15.81 10.61 -1.95
N GLU A 67 15.30 9.68 -2.77
CA GLU A 67 14.98 9.97 -4.17
C GLU A 67 13.56 10.51 -4.31
N LEU A 68 12.58 9.94 -3.61
CA LEU A 68 11.18 10.37 -3.73
C LEU A 68 10.94 11.80 -3.22
N MET A 69 11.63 12.24 -2.16
CA MET A 69 11.50 13.62 -1.64
C MET A 69 12.03 14.69 -2.59
N LYS A 70 12.83 14.32 -3.61
CA LYS A 70 13.35 15.27 -4.60
C LYS A 70 12.33 15.57 -5.71
N ILE A 71 11.26 14.79 -5.80
CA ILE A 71 10.25 14.93 -6.84
C ILE A 71 9.24 16.00 -6.42
N ASN A 72 9.12 17.04 -7.24
CA ASN A 72 8.27 18.20 -6.99
C ASN A 72 7.67 18.75 -8.30
N SER A 73 6.90 19.84 -8.21
CA SER A 73 6.22 20.46 -9.34
C SER A 73 7.04 21.51 -10.10
N ASP A 74 8.30 21.76 -9.74
CA ASP A 74 9.08 22.92 -10.21
C ASP A 74 9.19 23.02 -11.75
N THR A 75 9.13 21.87 -12.43
CA THR A 75 9.27 21.76 -13.88
C THR A 75 7.97 21.42 -14.61
N TYR A 76 6.84 21.45 -13.92
CA TYR A 76 5.52 21.18 -14.50
C TYR A 76 4.54 22.33 -14.26
N ASN A 77 4.01 22.86 -15.36
CA ASN A 77 2.91 23.83 -15.32
C ASN A 77 1.58 23.11 -15.57
N TYR A 78 0.75 23.00 -14.54
CA TYR A 78 -0.55 22.34 -14.64
C TYR A 78 -1.52 23.04 -15.61
N LYS A 79 -1.59 24.39 -15.56
CA LYS A 79 -2.52 25.17 -16.39
C LYS A 79 -2.25 24.95 -17.88
N GLU A 80 -0.98 24.93 -18.27
CA GLU A 80 -0.56 24.69 -19.67
C GLU A 80 -0.43 23.20 -20.00
N ASN A 81 -0.50 22.31 -19.00
CA ASN A 81 -0.10 20.90 -19.11
C ASN A 81 1.29 20.74 -19.74
N LYS A 82 2.24 21.60 -19.34
CA LYS A 82 3.56 21.71 -19.96
C LYS A 82 4.65 21.20 -19.02
N CYS A 83 5.46 20.30 -19.55
CA CYS A 83 6.66 19.76 -18.89
C CYS A 83 7.89 20.46 -19.48
N THR A 84 8.68 21.17 -18.66
CA THR A 84 9.88 21.85 -19.14
C THR A 84 11.13 20.97 -19.04
N ALA A 85 11.21 20.12 -18.01
CA ALA A 85 12.28 19.15 -17.83
C ALA A 85 11.88 18.06 -16.81
N GLY A 86 12.06 16.77 -17.14
CA GLY A 86 12.06 15.69 -16.13
C GLY A 86 10.84 15.60 -15.20
N CYS A 87 9.66 16.08 -15.61
CA CYS A 87 8.50 16.18 -14.71
C CYS A 87 7.58 14.94 -14.71
N LEU A 88 7.91 13.91 -15.51
CA LEU A 88 7.05 12.74 -15.66
C LEU A 88 6.91 11.97 -14.33
N ASP A 89 7.98 11.90 -13.55
CA ASP A 89 7.96 11.30 -12.21
C ASP A 89 6.98 12.04 -11.28
N TYR A 90 7.01 13.38 -11.30
CA TYR A 90 6.04 14.18 -10.54
C TYR A 90 4.61 13.90 -10.98
N LYS A 91 4.33 13.97 -12.30
CA LYS A 91 2.99 13.70 -12.85
C LYS A 91 2.50 12.31 -12.46
N GLN A 92 3.37 11.30 -12.43
CA GLN A 92 2.98 9.95 -12.03
C GLN A 92 2.71 9.84 -10.52
N MET A 93 3.52 10.47 -9.65
CA MET A 93 3.27 10.45 -8.21
C MET A 93 1.94 11.12 -7.83
N VAL A 94 1.56 12.17 -8.57
CA VAL A 94 0.29 12.89 -8.38
C VAL A 94 -0.82 12.43 -9.33
N TRP A 95 -0.68 11.25 -9.95
CA TRP A 95 -1.70 10.71 -10.84
C TRP A 95 -2.94 10.29 -10.04
N ALA A 96 -4.05 11.01 -10.22
CA ALA A 96 -5.24 10.90 -9.37
C ALA A 96 -5.84 9.50 -9.36
N THR A 97 -5.83 8.82 -10.50
CA THR A 97 -6.47 7.49 -10.66
C THR A 97 -5.69 6.34 -10.02
N SER A 98 -4.39 6.53 -9.76
CA SER A 98 -3.56 5.51 -9.09
C SER A 98 -4.05 5.30 -7.66
N THR A 99 -4.27 4.04 -7.27
CA THR A 99 -4.76 3.67 -5.93
C THR A 99 -3.77 2.80 -5.16
N GLN A 100 -2.82 2.18 -5.87
CA GLN A 100 -1.83 1.28 -5.31
C GLN A 100 -0.44 1.62 -5.85
N VAL A 101 0.57 1.47 -5.00
CA VAL A 101 1.98 1.62 -5.35
C VAL A 101 2.82 0.56 -4.66
N GLY A 102 3.87 0.08 -5.32
CA GLY A 102 4.91 -0.76 -4.72
C GLY A 102 6.26 -0.44 -5.33
N CYS A 103 7.33 -0.50 -4.55
CA CYS A 103 8.66 -0.08 -4.98
C CYS A 103 9.70 -1.15 -4.66
N ALA A 104 10.65 -1.34 -5.55
CA ALA A 104 11.77 -2.26 -5.35
C ALA A 104 13.09 -1.59 -5.70
N ALA A 105 14.19 -2.13 -5.16
CA ALA A 105 15.53 -1.76 -5.55
C ALA A 105 16.44 -2.98 -5.64
N ASN A 106 17.26 -3.02 -6.68
CA ASN A 106 18.20 -4.11 -6.93
C ASN A 106 19.58 -3.60 -7.32
N LYS A 107 20.58 -4.47 -7.17
CA LYS A 107 21.93 -4.23 -7.69
C LYS A 107 22.00 -4.68 -9.14
N CYS A 108 22.43 -3.80 -10.02
CA CYS A 108 22.67 -4.11 -11.42
C CYS A 108 24.16 -4.00 -11.76
N PRO A 109 24.69 -4.90 -12.62
CA PRO A 109 26.06 -4.76 -13.12
C PRO A 109 26.23 -3.43 -13.85
N ASP A 110 27.30 -2.70 -13.54
CA ASP A 110 27.67 -1.50 -14.27
C ASP A 110 28.33 -1.91 -15.60
N ARG A 111 27.55 -1.85 -16.69
CA ARG A 111 28.02 -2.22 -18.03
C ARG A 111 29.11 -1.29 -18.57
N SER A 112 29.32 -0.11 -17.96
CA SER A 112 30.38 0.83 -18.33
C SER A 112 31.69 0.59 -17.57
N ASN A 113 31.62 0.01 -16.37
CA ASN A 113 32.76 -0.36 -15.55
C ASN A 113 32.56 -1.79 -15.05
N GLY A 114 32.98 -2.78 -15.84
CA GLY A 114 32.63 -4.20 -15.72
C GLY A 114 32.92 -4.92 -14.39
N SER A 115 33.50 -4.24 -13.39
CA SER A 115 33.70 -4.74 -12.02
C SER A 115 32.87 -4.01 -10.96
N LYS A 116 32.02 -3.04 -11.35
CA LYS A 116 31.19 -2.24 -10.45
C LYS A 116 29.72 -2.63 -10.57
N PHE A 117 28.97 -2.31 -9.52
CA PHE A 117 27.51 -2.42 -9.50
C PHE A 117 26.93 -1.05 -9.23
N THR A 118 25.72 -0.83 -9.74
CA THR A 118 24.87 0.29 -9.35
C THR A 118 23.64 -0.22 -8.63
N TYR A 119 23.09 0.60 -7.75
CA TYR A 119 21.80 0.36 -7.12
C TYR A 119 20.75 1.07 -7.94
N VAL A 120 19.70 0.35 -8.33
CA VAL A 120 18.60 0.86 -9.14
C VAL A 120 17.30 0.70 -8.35
N MET A 121 16.46 1.73 -8.31
CA MET A 121 15.14 1.72 -7.68
C MET A 121 14.06 2.11 -8.69
N ILE A 122 12.90 1.45 -8.61
CA ILE A 122 11.68 1.85 -9.34
C ILE A 122 10.46 1.71 -8.43
N CYS A 123 9.44 2.54 -8.65
CA CYS A 123 8.10 2.36 -8.08
C CYS A 123 7.10 2.12 -9.20
N ILE A 124 6.20 1.16 -9.03
CA ILE A 124 5.11 0.84 -9.96
C ILE A 124 3.77 1.18 -9.31
N TYR A 125 2.86 1.75 -10.10
CA TYR A 125 1.54 2.22 -9.70
C TYR A 125 0.46 1.51 -10.50
N THR A 126 -0.69 1.26 -9.86
CA THR A 126 -1.90 0.80 -10.55
C THR A 126 -3.16 1.43 -9.96
N PRO A 127 -4.21 1.69 -10.76
CA PRO A 127 -4.15 1.86 -12.21
C PRO A 127 -3.16 2.95 -12.60
N GLY A 128 -2.51 2.82 -13.75
CA GLY A 128 -1.61 3.84 -14.26
C GLY A 128 -1.62 3.88 -15.78
N LYS A 129 -0.84 4.81 -16.34
CA LYS A 129 -0.61 4.93 -17.76
C LYS A 129 0.88 4.86 -18.02
N GLU A 130 1.26 4.15 -19.09
CA GLU A 130 2.65 4.11 -19.56
C GLU A 130 3.16 5.51 -19.97
N SER A 131 2.25 6.38 -20.44
CA SER A 131 2.56 7.77 -20.79
C SER A 131 1.62 8.76 -20.10
N VAL A 132 2.17 9.61 -19.24
CA VAL A 132 1.46 10.66 -18.50
C VAL A 132 1.37 11.97 -19.30
N GLN A 133 0.77 11.92 -20.50
CA GLN A 133 0.64 13.11 -21.37
C GLN A 133 -0.44 14.08 -20.90
N GLU A 134 -1.53 13.58 -20.32
CA GLU A 134 -2.65 14.37 -19.84
C GLU A 134 -2.36 15.01 -18.47
N ARG A 135 -3.23 15.92 -18.02
CA ARG A 135 -3.14 16.45 -16.66
C ARG A 135 -3.31 15.31 -15.65
N PRO A 136 -2.52 15.29 -14.57
CA PRO A 136 -2.47 14.14 -13.68
C PRO A 136 -3.70 13.99 -12.78
N TYR A 137 -4.51 15.04 -12.63
CA TYR A 137 -5.72 15.07 -11.82
C TYR A 137 -6.71 16.10 -12.39
N GLU A 138 -7.90 16.18 -11.81
CA GLU A 138 -8.92 17.18 -12.17
C GLU A 138 -8.88 18.36 -11.20
N ASP A 139 -8.81 19.58 -11.74
CA ASP A 139 -8.82 20.82 -10.97
C ASP A 139 -10.18 21.01 -10.30
N GLY A 140 -10.17 21.32 -9.01
CA GLY A 140 -11.36 21.67 -8.24
C GLY A 140 -11.13 21.55 -6.74
N SER A 141 -12.16 21.88 -5.95
CA SER A 141 -12.10 21.72 -4.50
C SER A 141 -11.77 20.27 -4.13
N SER A 142 -10.83 20.09 -3.20
CA SER A 142 -10.39 18.76 -2.77
C SER A 142 -11.56 17.84 -2.44
N CYS A 143 -11.47 16.59 -2.91
CA CYS A 143 -12.50 15.55 -2.72
C CYS A 143 -13.90 15.83 -3.31
N SER A 144 -14.12 16.93 -4.03
CA SER A 144 -15.44 17.25 -4.60
C SER A 144 -15.90 16.31 -5.72
N ARG A 145 -14.99 15.47 -6.25
CA ARG A 145 -15.26 14.45 -7.28
C ARG A 145 -14.76 13.07 -6.85
N CYS A 146 -14.79 12.76 -5.55
CA CYS A 146 -14.60 11.40 -5.10
C CYS A 146 -15.74 10.47 -5.57
N PRO A 147 -15.48 9.18 -5.84
CA PRO A 147 -16.54 8.24 -6.16
C PRO A 147 -17.54 8.05 -5.01
N ASP A 148 -18.73 7.54 -5.32
CA ASP A 148 -19.71 7.20 -4.30
C ASP A 148 -19.14 6.22 -3.25
N ASN A 149 -19.51 6.41 -1.98
CA ASN A 149 -19.02 5.65 -0.83
C ASN A 149 -17.53 5.85 -0.50
N TYR A 150 -16.91 6.92 -0.98
CA TYR A 150 -15.58 7.34 -0.54
C TYR A 150 -15.69 8.43 0.53
N GLY A 151 -14.73 8.46 1.45
CA GLY A 151 -14.48 9.58 2.34
C GLY A 151 -13.37 10.48 1.80
N CYS A 152 -13.11 11.57 2.52
CA CYS A 152 -12.00 12.48 2.26
C CYS A 152 -11.04 12.46 3.43
N ASP A 153 -9.79 12.08 3.19
CA ASP A 153 -8.69 12.11 4.16
C ASP A 153 -7.50 12.79 3.49
N ARG A 154 -6.89 13.77 4.16
CA ARG A 154 -5.72 14.50 3.63
C ARG A 154 -5.88 14.98 2.18
N ASN A 155 -7.04 15.61 1.90
CA ASN A 155 -7.45 16.07 0.57
C ASN A 155 -7.55 14.97 -0.51
N GLN A 156 -7.68 13.70 -0.11
CA GLN A 156 -7.68 12.55 -1.00
C GLN A 156 -8.88 11.63 -0.74
N CYS A 157 -9.38 11.02 -1.80
CA CYS A 157 -10.48 10.07 -1.78
C CYS A 157 -10.01 8.73 -1.24
N PHE A 158 -10.64 8.22 -0.18
CA PHE A 158 -10.40 6.87 0.33
C PHE A 158 -11.70 6.07 0.39
N LYS A 159 -11.64 4.76 0.09
CA LYS A 159 -12.83 3.92 0.07
C LYS A 159 -13.31 3.65 1.50
N ASN A 160 -14.58 3.97 1.82
CA ASN A 160 -15.15 3.64 3.13
C ASN A 160 -15.34 2.12 3.22
N ALA A 161 -14.78 1.49 4.26
CA ALA A 161 -14.91 0.04 4.47
C ALA A 161 -16.33 -0.42 4.86
N THR A 162 -17.25 0.51 5.15
CA THR A 162 -18.51 0.24 5.86
C THR A 162 -19.74 -0.02 4.98
N VAL A 163 -19.65 0.06 3.64
CA VAL A 163 -20.84 -0.06 2.75
C VAL A 163 -20.87 -1.34 1.91
N SER A 164 -19.92 -2.27 2.06
CA SER A 164 -19.86 -3.51 1.26
C SER A 164 -20.51 -4.76 1.88
N SER A 165 -21.32 -4.66 2.95
CA SER A 165 -21.83 -5.88 3.63
C SER A 165 -23.31 -5.91 4.02
N SER A 166 -24.17 -5.05 3.49
CA SER A 166 -25.61 -5.13 3.81
C SER A 166 -26.51 -5.10 2.59
N LEU A 167 -26.41 -6.11 1.70
CA LEU A 167 -27.53 -6.53 0.86
C LEU A 167 -27.27 -7.95 0.32
N SER A 168 -27.38 -8.94 1.21
CA SER A 168 -27.67 -10.32 0.83
C SER A 168 -28.60 -10.92 1.88
N THR A 169 -29.89 -10.57 1.77
CA THR A 169 -30.95 -11.34 2.41
C THR A 169 -31.20 -12.56 1.53
N ALA A 170 -30.43 -13.63 1.77
CA ALA A 170 -30.79 -14.95 1.26
C ALA A 170 -31.99 -15.48 2.07
N PRO A 171 -33.05 -16.01 1.45
CA PRO A 171 -34.17 -16.59 2.18
C PRO A 171 -33.76 -17.92 2.82
N ALA A 172 -34.02 -18.05 4.13
CA ALA A 172 -33.85 -19.28 4.87
C ALA A 172 -34.72 -20.39 4.26
N LYS A 173 -34.10 -21.42 3.68
CA LYS A 173 -34.79 -22.67 3.32
C LYS A 173 -34.90 -23.54 4.57
N THR A 174 -36.12 -23.65 5.08
CA THR A 174 -36.53 -24.61 6.11
C THR A 174 -36.33 -26.04 5.59
N PHE A 175 -35.44 -26.79 6.22
CA PHE A 175 -35.27 -28.22 5.96
C PHE A 175 -36.12 -29.00 6.98
N SER A 176 -37.18 -29.66 6.52
CA SER A 176 -38.02 -30.54 7.34
C SER A 176 -37.56 -31.97 7.13
N THR A 177 -36.90 -32.55 8.15
CA THR A 177 -36.45 -33.95 8.12
C THR A 177 -37.48 -34.84 8.81
N THR A 178 -38.21 -35.62 8.01
CA THR A 178 -39.08 -36.70 8.48
C THR A 178 -38.25 -37.86 9.04
N ARG A 179 -38.57 -38.29 10.26
CA ARG A 179 -37.89 -39.35 11.00
C ARG A 179 -38.63 -40.67 10.78
N THR A 180 -38.04 -41.61 10.05
CA THR A 180 -38.58 -42.98 9.91
C THR A 180 -37.98 -43.88 11.00
N LEU A 181 -38.87 -44.50 11.79
CA LEU A 181 -38.56 -45.48 12.83
C LEU A 181 -38.37 -46.87 12.21
N THR A 182 -37.26 -47.55 12.51
CA THR A 182 -37.19 -49.01 12.49
C THR A 182 -36.40 -49.52 13.69
N THR A 183 -36.97 -50.55 14.29
CA THR A 183 -36.66 -51.20 15.57
C THR A 183 -35.58 -52.29 15.45
N MET A 184 -34.75 -52.36 16.52
CA MET A 184 -34.06 -53.48 17.22
C MET A 184 -33.48 -54.67 16.39
N GLU A 185 -32.25 -55.14 16.66
CA GLU A 185 -31.95 -56.06 17.78
C GLU A 185 -30.45 -56.12 18.22
N SER A 186 -30.29 -56.41 19.52
CA SER A 186 -29.20 -56.85 20.42
C SER A 186 -27.89 -57.47 19.88
N ASP A 187 -26.72 -57.16 20.50
CA ASP A 187 -26.10 -58.02 21.55
C ASP A 187 -24.75 -57.51 22.15
N HIS A 188 -24.70 -57.61 23.49
CA HIS A 188 -23.62 -57.88 24.47
C HIS A 188 -22.21 -57.19 24.57
N ILE A 189 -22.03 -56.59 25.76
CA ILE A 189 -20.97 -56.73 26.80
C ILE A 189 -19.51 -56.31 26.50
N GLY A 190 -19.01 -55.35 27.29
CA GLY A 190 -17.56 -55.11 27.46
C GLY A 190 -17.20 -53.82 28.23
N THR A 191 -17.07 -53.93 29.55
CA THR A 191 -16.74 -52.88 30.54
C THR A 191 -15.28 -52.40 30.52
N ARG A 192 -15.03 -51.08 30.72
CA ARG A 192 -14.16 -50.45 31.77
C ARG A 192 -13.63 -49.05 31.34
N PRO A 193 -13.52 -48.05 32.26
CA PRO A 193 -13.35 -46.63 31.90
C PRO A 193 -11.90 -46.14 32.04
N THR A 194 -11.53 -45.12 31.25
CA THR A 194 -10.24 -44.42 31.40
C THR A 194 -10.41 -42.89 31.40
N ARG A 195 -10.49 -42.37 32.62
CA ARG A 195 -9.96 -41.11 33.17
C ARG A 195 -9.66 -39.95 32.20
N SER A 196 -10.52 -38.93 32.28
CA SER A 196 -10.24 -37.53 31.90
C SER A 196 -9.21 -36.90 32.83
N MET A 197 -8.27 -36.13 32.28
CA MET A 197 -7.42 -35.22 33.04
C MET A 197 -7.33 -33.88 32.30
N SER A 198 -8.07 -32.91 32.83
CA SER A 198 -8.10 -31.51 32.42
C SER A 198 -6.85 -30.80 32.95
N LEU A 199 -6.05 -30.22 32.04
CA LEU A 199 -4.95 -29.35 32.41
C LEU A 199 -5.47 -27.90 32.44
N LYS A 200 -5.58 -27.34 33.65
CA LYS A 200 -5.83 -25.91 33.86
C LYS A 200 -4.53 -25.15 33.61
N THR A 201 -4.50 -24.33 32.57
CA THR A 201 -3.45 -23.32 32.36
C THR A 201 -3.86 -22.05 33.07
N THR A 202 -3.15 -21.72 34.14
CA THR A 202 -3.30 -20.48 34.90
C THR A 202 -2.56 -19.36 34.17
N SER A 203 -3.28 -18.36 33.67
CA SER A 203 -2.72 -17.10 33.17
C SER A 203 -2.38 -16.18 34.33
N VAL A 204 -1.10 -15.79 34.45
CA VAL A 204 -0.69 -14.69 35.34
C VAL A 204 -0.52 -13.45 34.46
N SER A 205 -1.39 -12.45 34.66
CA SER A 205 -1.19 -11.11 34.13
C SER A 205 -0.38 -10.28 35.13
N LEU A 206 0.67 -9.62 34.66
CA LEU A 206 1.38 -8.58 35.41
C LEU A 206 1.03 -7.23 34.78
N ALA A 207 0.34 -6.38 35.53
CA ALA A 207 0.09 -4.99 35.17
C ALA A 207 1.31 -4.13 35.60
N PRO A 208 1.78 -3.18 34.77
CA PRO A 208 2.81 -2.23 35.20
C PRO A 208 2.23 -1.14 36.12
N SER A 209 2.93 -0.90 37.23
CA SER A 209 2.61 0.13 38.24
C SER A 209 3.05 1.53 37.82
N LYS A 210 2.29 2.54 38.30
CA LYS A 210 2.32 3.98 37.99
C LYS A 210 3.60 4.77 38.40
N LEU A 211 4.81 4.27 38.17
CA LEU A 211 6.04 4.99 38.54
C LEU A 211 7.06 5.21 37.40
N GLU A 212 6.80 4.72 36.18
CA GLU A 212 7.69 4.97 35.02
C GLU A 212 7.20 6.04 34.03
N VAL A 213 6.02 6.63 34.26
CA VAL A 213 5.44 7.67 33.37
C VAL A 213 5.94 9.09 33.70
N LEU A 214 6.75 9.26 34.75
CA LEU A 214 7.17 10.59 35.25
C LEU A 214 8.68 10.87 35.16
N LEU A 215 9.49 9.96 34.60
CA LEU A 215 10.95 10.13 34.47
C LEU A 215 11.45 10.43 33.05
N PHE A 216 10.60 10.32 32.02
CA PHE A 216 10.99 10.65 30.63
C PHE A 216 10.71 12.10 30.22
N PHE A 217 9.94 12.87 30.98
CA PHE A 217 9.59 14.27 30.65
C PHE A 217 10.41 15.35 31.37
N ALA A 218 11.32 14.99 32.29
CA ALA A 218 12.01 15.99 33.12
C ALA A 218 13.54 15.84 33.20
N PHE A 219 14.14 14.83 32.55
CA PHE A 219 15.60 14.71 32.49
C PHE A 219 16.14 15.17 31.14
N PHE A 220 16.67 16.39 31.17
CA PHE A 220 17.84 16.82 30.41
C PHE A 220 17.61 17.36 28.99
N VAL A 221 16.74 18.37 28.97
CA VAL A 221 16.99 19.69 28.35
C VAL A 221 18.20 20.43 29.02
N PHE A 222 19.13 19.75 29.71
CA PHE A 222 20.14 20.38 30.57
C PHE A 222 21.50 19.65 30.66
N CYS A 223 21.94 18.91 29.64
CA CYS A 223 23.33 18.45 29.37
C CYS A 223 23.26 17.86 27.97
N PHE A 224 23.69 18.51 26.90
CA PHE A 224 25.05 18.93 26.61
C PHE A 224 25.03 20.16 25.70
N LEU A 225 26.13 20.92 25.79
CA LEU A 225 26.57 22.06 24.98
C LEU A 225 26.08 22.09 23.53
#